data_AF-A0A8C6W1N3-F1
#
_entry.id   AF-A0A8C6W1N3-F1
#
_cell.length_a   1.000
_cell.length_b   1.000
_cell.length_c   1.000
_cell.angle_alpha   90.00
_cell.angle_beta   90.00
_cell.angle_gamma   90.00
#
_symmetry.space_group_name_H-M   'P 1'
#
loop_
_entity.id
_entity.type
_entity.pdbx_description
1 polymer ?
#
loop_
_entity_poly.entity_id
_entity_poly.type
_entity_poly.pdbx_seq_one_letter_code
_entity_poly.pdbx_strand_id
1 'polypeptide(L)'
;MYPNPLIYCTCWDPWNLGPRKLIKTPHQLPKTSTGKSKLTLPAAALKDQNHLLTQPTKPTVSPKEKVHLRNQEEGSKLLHEVINMSPGYQLIQNQEQISVTLGDEMFNRKKQLESDILNKVMFSRTDIISDLEEQISELTSIIEQMNRDHQSAQKLLSNEMDVRCAEMKENFENINRELKKTHKVELGQLENSYKEALKAEKAAAQEKLEEMGKKYKYLKNMFHIYQDSIYDEMEDKWARRKAEWEKDKKLERERILLQQKHKMTKKFELESEEEKRKINESYSAVFENFIREKEDLMKQHENDMLQIQELKRTKEILEEELHAQAIILESLNTNLYHNQLELQREKALVGSLEKMFQIKLAEAEEKYKYTIQLLTEENINLRQKMNASNEETCEERSEKSTSVTPGLYESGISGHSSNKRQAL
;
A
#
# COMPACT_ATOMS: atom_id res chain seq x y z
N MET A 1 17.46 -17.54 22.78
CA MET A 1 18.91 -17.23 22.93
C MET A 1 19.43 -16.71 21.58
N TYR A 2 20.45 -15.84 21.60
CA TYR A 2 21.42 -15.45 20.55
C TYR A 2 21.15 -15.75 19.04
N PRO A 3 21.57 -14.86 18.11
CA PRO A 3 21.68 -13.39 18.23
C PRO A 3 21.17 -12.62 16.98
N ASN A 4 21.12 -11.28 17.07
CA ASN A 4 20.82 -10.37 15.96
C ASN A 4 22.06 -9.50 15.63
N PRO A 5 22.56 -9.47 14.38
CA PRO A 5 23.74 -8.69 14.02
C PRO A 5 23.40 -7.20 13.79
N LEU A 6 23.58 -6.37 14.81
CA LEU A 6 23.53 -4.91 14.70
C LEU A 6 24.75 -4.38 13.94
N ILE A 7 24.55 -3.80 12.75
CA ILE A 7 25.59 -3.10 12.01
C ILE A 7 25.81 -1.72 12.63
N TYR A 8 26.88 -1.57 13.41
CA TYR A 8 27.35 -0.27 13.88
C TYR A 8 27.97 0.55 12.76
N CYS A 9 27.63 1.83 12.67
CA CYS A 9 28.28 2.80 11.78
C CYS A 9 29.43 3.50 12.50
N THR A 10 30.62 3.55 11.90
CA THR A 10 31.89 3.91 12.57
C THR A 10 32.31 5.38 12.40
N CYS A 11 31.36 6.30 12.20
CA CYS A 11 31.66 7.71 11.89
C CYS A 11 30.80 8.77 12.63
N TRP A 12 30.26 8.45 13.82
CA TRP A 12 29.57 9.41 14.69
C TRP A 12 30.27 9.58 16.05
N ASP A 13 31.12 10.62 16.15
CA ASP A 13 31.47 11.29 17.41
C ASP A 13 30.54 12.50 17.57
N PRO A 14 29.67 12.58 18.61
CA PRO A 14 28.65 13.63 18.70
C PRO A 14 29.16 15.04 19.06
N TRP A 15 30.45 15.24 19.38
CA TRP A 15 30.88 16.41 20.17
C TRP A 15 31.97 17.33 19.57
N ASN A 16 32.25 17.29 18.26
CA ASN A 16 33.30 18.13 17.66
C ASN A 16 32.93 18.99 16.42
N LEU A 17 32.73 20.29 16.70
CA LEU A 17 33.26 21.45 15.96
C LEU A 17 32.93 21.69 14.46
N GLY A 18 31.98 22.61 14.23
CA GLY A 18 32.25 23.82 13.43
C GLY A 18 31.82 23.85 11.94
N PRO A 19 31.40 25.03 11.41
CA PRO A 19 30.91 25.15 10.03
C PRO A 19 32.04 25.38 9.02
N ARG A 20 32.19 24.50 8.01
CA ARG A 20 33.07 24.74 6.85
C ARG A 20 32.41 24.47 5.49
N LYS A 21 32.89 25.24 4.51
CA LYS A 21 32.30 25.47 3.19
C LYS A 21 32.62 24.34 2.19
N LEU A 22 31.74 24.13 1.22
CA LEU A 22 31.87 23.15 0.14
C LEU A 22 33.08 23.42 -0.78
N ILE A 23 33.93 22.41 -1.03
CA ILE A 23 34.94 22.41 -2.11
C ILE A 23 35.02 21.02 -2.80
N LYS A 24 34.52 20.97 -4.04
CA LYS A 24 34.96 20.21 -5.24
C LYS A 24 35.52 18.76 -5.15
N THR A 25 34.97 17.90 -6.03
CA THR A 25 35.66 16.83 -6.84
C THR A 25 36.20 15.57 -6.11
N PRO A 26 36.48 14.41 -6.77
CA PRO A 26 36.80 14.21 -8.21
C PRO A 26 36.11 13.03 -8.97
N HIS A 27 36.56 12.83 -10.22
CA HIS A 27 36.13 11.79 -11.17
C HIS A 27 36.43 10.33 -10.75
N GLN A 28 35.71 9.37 -11.37
CA GLN A 28 36.34 8.48 -12.35
C GLN A 28 35.33 7.86 -13.35
N LEU A 29 35.84 7.30 -14.46
CA LEU A 29 35.10 6.77 -15.61
C LEU A 29 35.85 5.56 -16.20
N PRO A 30 35.15 4.47 -16.58
CA PRO A 30 35.55 3.69 -17.75
C PRO A 30 34.48 3.65 -18.86
N LYS A 31 34.85 3.17 -20.06
CA LYS A 31 34.04 3.23 -21.30
C LYS A 31 33.88 1.86 -21.96
N THR A 32 32.77 1.65 -22.68
CA THR A 32 32.58 0.84 -23.90
C THR A 32 31.21 1.24 -24.48
N SER A 33 31.07 1.89 -25.64
CA SER A 33 31.05 1.35 -27.02
C SER A 33 30.05 0.19 -27.21
N THR A 34 29.10 0.20 -28.16
CA THR A 34 29.21 0.67 -29.56
C THR A 34 27.86 1.01 -30.19
N GLY A 35 27.79 2.05 -31.05
CA GLY A 35 26.66 2.34 -31.95
C GLY A 35 26.94 3.59 -32.80
N LYS A 36 26.62 3.60 -34.11
CA LYS A 36 27.04 4.66 -35.06
C LYS A 36 25.86 5.34 -35.77
N SER A 37 25.95 6.65 -35.97
CA SER A 37 25.62 7.27 -37.27
C SER A 37 26.41 8.59 -37.48
N LYS A 38 26.35 9.16 -38.69
CA LYS A 38 27.35 10.08 -39.26
C LYS A 38 27.04 11.57 -38.99
N LEU A 39 28.07 12.39 -38.81
CA LEU A 39 28.52 13.35 -39.83
C LEU A 39 29.87 14.00 -39.48
N THR A 40 30.53 14.61 -40.46
CA THR A 40 31.95 15.00 -40.42
C THR A 40 32.16 16.50 -40.27
N LEU A 41 33.13 16.91 -39.45
CA LEU A 41 33.66 18.27 -39.38
C LEU A 41 35.19 18.25 -39.28
N PRO A 42 35.92 18.87 -40.24
CA PRO A 42 37.32 19.29 -40.07
C PRO A 42 37.40 20.66 -39.38
N ALA A 43 38.59 21.02 -38.88
CA ALA A 43 38.82 22.24 -38.09
C ALA A 43 39.05 23.50 -38.94
N ALA A 44 38.95 24.67 -38.30
CA ALA A 44 39.27 25.97 -38.89
C ALA A 44 40.77 26.28 -38.86
N ALA A 45 41.26 27.00 -39.88
CA ALA A 45 42.54 27.71 -39.85
C ALA A 45 42.54 28.90 -40.83
N LEU A 46 43.28 29.96 -40.45
CA LEU A 46 43.82 31.08 -41.25
C LEU A 46 43.03 31.64 -42.46
N LYS A 47 42.47 32.84 -42.22
CA LYS A 47 43.00 34.15 -42.66
C LYS A 47 43.36 34.39 -44.16
N ASP A 48 42.86 35.54 -44.62
CA ASP A 48 43.38 36.46 -45.66
C ASP A 48 43.00 36.32 -47.15
N GLN A 49 42.92 37.51 -47.76
CA GLN A 49 42.84 37.89 -49.18
C GLN A 49 41.51 37.76 -49.97
N ASN A 50 41.25 38.84 -50.72
CA ASN A 50 40.15 39.04 -51.67
C ASN A 50 40.40 38.31 -53.00
N HIS A 51 39.38 38.15 -53.85
CA HIS A 51 39.31 38.82 -55.17
C HIS A 51 38.13 38.39 -56.06
N LEU A 52 37.35 39.38 -56.53
CA LEU A 52 36.63 39.43 -57.84
C LEU A 52 35.49 38.39 -58.07
N LEU A 53 34.57 38.55 -59.03
CA LEU A 53 34.32 39.53 -60.13
C LEU A 53 32.88 40.12 -59.92
N THR A 54 32.02 40.71 -60.77
CA THR A 54 31.80 41.01 -62.22
C THR A 54 30.79 42.18 -62.24
N GLN A 55 31.02 43.35 -62.87
CA GLN A 55 30.77 43.74 -64.28
C GLN A 55 29.31 43.58 -64.79
N PRO A 56 28.82 44.42 -65.74
CA PRO A 56 29.52 45.19 -66.80
C PRO A 56 29.52 46.73 -66.52
N THR A 57 29.68 47.72 -67.43
CA THR A 57 29.65 47.81 -68.91
C THR A 57 30.52 49.01 -69.44
N LYS A 58 30.61 49.19 -70.77
CA LYS A 58 31.14 50.36 -71.54
C LYS A 58 30.23 50.58 -72.77
N PRO A 59 30.34 51.63 -73.65
CA PRO A 59 31.47 51.90 -74.59
C PRO A 59 32.03 53.35 -74.49
N THR A 60 33.28 53.73 -74.87
CA THR A 60 34.05 53.66 -76.15
C THR A 60 33.65 54.81 -77.12
N VAL A 61 34.54 55.67 -77.66
CA VAL A 61 35.59 55.51 -78.72
C VAL A 61 36.66 56.63 -78.53
N SER A 62 37.99 56.41 -78.37
CA SER A 62 39.10 55.95 -79.27
C SER A 62 39.70 57.02 -80.22
N PRO A 63 40.97 56.96 -80.70
CA PRO A 63 42.14 56.17 -80.22
C PRO A 63 43.54 56.88 -80.30
N LYS A 64 44.60 56.22 -79.77
CA LYS A 64 46.06 56.50 -79.94
C LYS A 64 46.57 57.81 -79.29
N GLU A 65 47.86 57.97 -78.96
CA GLU A 65 49.07 57.19 -79.33
C GLU A 65 50.00 56.88 -78.13
N LYS A 66 51.06 56.08 -78.34
CA LYS A 66 52.11 55.75 -77.36
C LYS A 66 53.49 55.90 -78.00
N VAL A 67 54.47 56.43 -77.27
CA VAL A 67 55.90 56.12 -77.47
C VAL A 67 56.58 55.91 -76.10
N HIS A 68 57.57 55.03 -76.06
CA HIS A 68 58.45 54.71 -74.93
C HIS A 68 59.79 54.25 -75.54
N LEU A 69 60.87 54.15 -74.74
CA LEU A 69 62.25 53.79 -75.18
C LEU A 69 62.93 54.88 -76.07
N ARG A 70 64.26 54.96 -76.24
CA ARG A 70 65.45 54.42 -75.50
C ARG A 70 66.76 54.97 -76.14
N ASN A 71 67.89 54.78 -75.44
CA ASN A 71 69.29 54.67 -75.91
C ASN A 71 70.15 55.95 -76.01
N GLN A 72 71.41 55.78 -75.58
CA GLN A 72 72.58 56.49 -76.14
C GLN A 72 72.86 55.92 -77.53
N GLU A 73 73.38 56.72 -78.46
CA GLU A 73 74.79 56.63 -78.91
C GLU A 73 75.13 57.75 -79.92
N GLU A 74 76.37 57.77 -80.38
CA GLU A 74 77.04 58.84 -81.12
C GLU A 74 76.53 59.03 -82.56
N GLY A 75 76.81 60.19 -83.18
CA GLY A 75 76.93 60.23 -84.65
C GLY A 75 76.34 61.42 -85.40
N SER A 76 77.09 62.53 -85.48
CA SER A 76 77.17 63.43 -86.64
C SER A 76 75.89 63.94 -87.33
N LYS A 77 75.49 65.19 -87.02
CA LYS A 77 75.62 66.37 -87.91
C LYS A 77 74.91 67.59 -87.31
N LEU A 78 75.53 68.77 -87.42
CA LEU A 78 74.84 70.03 -87.09
C LEU A 78 73.82 70.34 -88.18
N LEU A 79 72.58 70.60 -87.76
CA LEU A 79 71.53 71.19 -88.59
C LEU A 79 71.18 72.55 -88.00
N HIS A 80 71.76 73.61 -88.56
CA HIS A 80 71.29 74.98 -88.34
C HIS A 80 70.12 75.22 -89.30
N GLU A 81 68.94 75.53 -88.78
CA GLU A 81 67.80 75.92 -89.62
C GLU A 81 67.87 77.42 -89.90
N VAL A 82 68.29 77.77 -91.13
CA VAL A 82 68.42 79.15 -91.61
C VAL A 82 67.21 79.48 -92.49
N ILE A 83 66.31 80.31 -91.96
CA ILE A 83 65.06 80.68 -92.60
C ILE A 83 65.24 82.04 -93.30
N ASN A 84 65.19 82.04 -94.63
CA ASN A 84 65.15 83.28 -95.42
C ASN A 84 63.75 83.90 -95.32
N MET A 85 63.58 84.88 -94.44
CA MET A 85 62.30 85.57 -94.20
C MET A 85 61.96 86.53 -95.36
N SER A 86 62.97 87.22 -95.89
CA SER A 86 62.86 88.17 -97.01
C SER A 86 64.26 88.50 -97.56
N PRO A 87 64.39 89.05 -98.79
CA PRO A 87 65.70 89.39 -99.35
C PRO A 87 66.53 90.30 -98.42
N GLY A 88 67.78 89.91 -98.15
CA GLY A 88 68.67 90.63 -97.24
C GLY A 88 68.44 90.37 -95.75
N TYR A 89 67.59 89.42 -95.35
CA TYR A 89 67.39 89.05 -93.94
C TYR A 89 67.37 87.52 -93.72
N GLN A 90 68.30 87.02 -92.92
CA GLN A 90 68.34 85.62 -92.48
C GLN A 90 67.96 85.51 -91.01
N LEU A 91 67.02 84.60 -90.73
CA LEU A 91 66.65 84.18 -89.38
C LEU A 91 67.39 82.87 -89.07
N ILE A 92 68.21 82.86 -88.02
CA ILE A 92 68.87 81.64 -87.53
C ILE A 92 68.27 81.30 -86.17
N GLN A 93 67.62 80.14 -86.09
CA GLN A 93 66.95 79.67 -84.88
C GLN A 93 67.69 78.46 -84.30
N ASN A 94 68.16 78.61 -83.06
CA ASN A 94 68.62 77.51 -82.22
C ASN A 94 67.67 77.35 -81.02
N GLN A 95 67.71 76.20 -80.33
CA GLN A 95 66.76 75.89 -79.24
C GLN A 95 66.77 76.88 -78.06
N GLU A 96 67.85 77.65 -77.87
CA GLU A 96 68.01 78.60 -76.76
C GLU A 96 68.08 80.07 -77.22
N GLN A 97 68.17 80.35 -78.53
CA GLN A 97 68.27 81.72 -79.03
C GLN A 97 67.79 81.87 -80.49
N ILE A 98 67.10 82.96 -80.76
CA ILE A 98 66.70 83.40 -82.10
C ILE A 98 67.56 84.62 -82.45
N SER A 99 68.19 84.61 -83.63
CA SER A 99 68.95 85.75 -84.15
C SER A 99 68.53 86.09 -85.58
N VAL A 100 68.53 87.39 -85.88
CA VAL A 100 68.27 87.91 -87.23
C VAL A 100 69.53 88.63 -87.70
N THR A 101 70.12 88.17 -88.80
CA THR A 101 71.26 88.81 -89.45
C THR A 101 70.81 89.54 -90.71
N LEU A 102 71.25 90.79 -90.84
CA LEU A 102 71.14 91.56 -92.08
C LEU A 102 72.21 91.06 -93.06
N GLY A 103 71.81 90.78 -94.29
CA GLY A 103 72.68 90.29 -95.36
C GLY A 103 73.61 91.37 -95.91
N ASP A 104 74.85 90.97 -96.20
CA ASP A 104 75.92 91.87 -96.67
C ASP A 104 75.67 92.41 -98.10
N GLU A 105 74.68 91.85 -98.81
CA GLU A 105 74.21 92.37 -100.09
C GLU A 105 73.72 93.82 -99.97
N MET A 106 73.18 94.20 -98.81
CA MET A 106 72.64 95.54 -98.51
C MET A 106 73.70 96.65 -98.54
N PHE A 107 74.99 96.32 -98.47
CA PHE A 107 76.09 97.29 -98.44
C PHE A 107 76.84 97.46 -99.79
N ASN A 108 76.43 96.76 -100.85
CA ASN A 108 77.07 96.78 -102.17
C ASN A 108 76.81 98.07 -103.00
N ARG A 109 77.19 99.24 -102.47
CA ARG A 109 77.02 100.54 -103.14
C ARG A 109 78.08 100.76 -104.24
N LYS A 110 77.93 100.07 -105.38
CA LYS A 110 78.57 100.46 -106.64
C LYS A 110 78.17 101.90 -107.00
N LYS A 111 79.11 102.85 -106.88
CA LYS A 111 78.93 104.21 -107.40
C LYS A 111 79.12 104.18 -108.92
N GLN A 112 78.04 104.35 -109.67
CA GLN A 112 78.10 104.64 -111.10
C GLN A 112 78.11 106.16 -111.31
N LEU A 113 78.78 106.61 -112.37
CA LEU A 113 79.09 108.01 -112.65
C LEU A 113 78.03 108.63 -113.59
N GLU A 114 77.84 109.95 -113.49
CA GLU A 114 77.11 110.82 -114.44
C GLU A 114 75.59 110.53 -114.61
N SER A 115 74.73 111.53 -114.81
CA SER A 115 74.95 112.71 -115.65
C SER A 115 74.13 113.94 -115.20
N ASP A 116 74.76 115.12 -115.26
CA ASP A 116 74.04 116.39 -115.33
C ASP A 116 73.39 116.55 -116.71
N ILE A 117 72.06 116.69 -116.76
CA ILE A 117 71.34 117.09 -117.97
C ILE A 117 70.48 118.32 -117.65
N LEU A 118 71.17 119.44 -117.41
CA LEU A 118 70.55 120.73 -117.12
C LEU A 118 70.08 121.39 -118.43
N ASN A 119 68.97 120.89 -118.98
CA ASN A 119 68.44 121.34 -120.27
C ASN A 119 67.42 122.48 -120.12
N LYS A 120 67.50 123.46 -121.01
CA LYS A 120 67.06 124.85 -120.78
C LYS A 120 65.69 125.17 -121.41
N VAL A 121 64.60 125.00 -120.67
CA VAL A 121 63.26 125.55 -121.00
C VAL A 121 62.57 126.09 -119.73
N MET A 122 61.86 127.20 -119.86
CA MET A 122 61.14 127.85 -118.74
C MET A 122 59.74 127.24 -118.54
N PHE A 123 59.50 126.66 -117.37
CA PHE A 123 58.18 126.52 -116.75
C PHE A 123 58.31 126.80 -115.24
N SER A 124 57.24 127.28 -114.60
CA SER A 124 57.28 127.74 -113.21
C SER A 124 57.45 126.58 -112.23
N ARG A 125 58.57 126.58 -111.50
CA ARG A 125 58.87 125.64 -110.40
C ARG A 125 57.76 125.59 -109.33
N THR A 126 57.01 126.67 -109.19
CA THR A 126 55.92 126.86 -108.22
C THR A 126 54.76 125.87 -108.42
N ASP A 127 54.35 125.63 -109.66
CA ASP A 127 53.09 124.91 -109.94
C ASP A 127 53.23 123.41 -109.60
N ILE A 128 54.38 122.83 -109.94
CA ILE A 128 54.76 121.46 -109.58
C ILE A 128 54.93 121.28 -108.07
N ILE A 129 55.41 122.32 -107.36
CA ILE A 129 55.50 122.29 -105.90
C ILE A 129 54.09 122.30 -105.28
N SER A 130 53.17 123.13 -105.78
CA SER A 130 51.81 123.20 -105.26
C SER A 130 51.04 121.88 -105.42
N ASP A 131 51.18 121.21 -106.58
CA ASP A 131 50.59 119.88 -106.83
C ASP A 131 51.15 118.81 -105.87
N LEU A 132 52.47 118.81 -105.65
CA LEU A 132 53.09 117.89 -104.68
C LEU A 132 52.70 118.22 -103.23
N GLU A 133 52.54 119.48 -102.87
CA GLU A 133 52.08 119.91 -101.53
C GLU A 133 50.60 119.55 -101.30
N GLU A 134 49.75 119.63 -102.34
CA GLU A 134 48.35 119.18 -102.30
C GLU A 134 48.28 117.64 -102.18
N GLN A 135 49.02 116.89 -103.00
CA GLN A 135 49.10 115.43 -102.90
C GLN A 135 49.64 114.95 -101.54
N ILE A 136 50.65 115.61 -100.98
CA ILE A 136 51.14 115.32 -99.62
C ILE A 136 50.06 115.62 -98.57
N SER A 137 49.27 116.69 -98.76
CA SER A 137 48.18 117.05 -97.85
C SER A 137 47.01 116.06 -97.91
N GLU A 138 46.61 115.62 -99.10
CA GLU A 138 45.58 114.61 -99.29
C GLU A 138 46.03 113.24 -98.74
N LEU A 139 47.26 112.80 -99.07
CA LEU A 139 47.82 111.56 -98.52
C LEU A 139 47.94 111.61 -97.00
N THR A 140 48.31 112.75 -96.41
CA THR A 140 48.35 112.92 -94.95
C THR A 140 46.95 112.83 -94.35
N SER A 141 45.95 113.49 -94.96
CA SER A 141 44.55 113.40 -94.55
C SER A 141 44.00 111.96 -94.61
N ILE A 142 44.32 111.22 -95.68
CA ILE A 142 43.97 109.80 -95.84
C ILE A 142 44.65 108.94 -94.78
N ILE A 143 45.96 109.12 -94.53
CA ILE A 143 46.72 108.38 -93.51
C ILE A 143 46.16 108.67 -92.11
N GLU A 144 45.89 109.92 -91.77
CA GLU A 144 45.25 110.27 -90.51
C GLU A 144 43.85 109.65 -90.39
N GLN A 145 43.06 109.67 -91.46
CA GLN A 145 41.71 109.10 -91.45
C GLN A 145 41.76 107.59 -91.27
N MET A 146 42.62 106.89 -92.00
CA MET A 146 42.89 105.46 -91.81
C MET A 146 43.36 105.14 -90.38
N ASN A 147 44.17 106.00 -89.77
CA ASN A 147 44.57 105.83 -88.36
C ASN A 147 43.40 106.04 -87.39
N ARG A 148 42.55 107.05 -87.60
CA ARG A 148 41.32 107.27 -86.81
C ARG A 148 40.36 106.08 -86.92
N ASP A 149 40.13 105.60 -88.14
CA ASP A 149 39.22 104.48 -88.40
C ASP A 149 39.79 103.15 -87.90
N HIS A 150 41.10 102.91 -88.00
CA HIS A 150 41.74 101.74 -87.41
C HIS A 150 41.64 101.74 -85.88
N GLN A 151 41.91 102.87 -85.22
CA GLN A 151 41.73 103.01 -83.76
C GLN A 151 40.26 102.83 -83.34
N SER A 152 39.32 103.35 -84.13
CA SER A 152 37.88 103.18 -83.93
C SER A 152 37.47 101.70 -84.03
N ALA A 153 37.89 101.01 -85.08
CA ALA A 153 37.62 99.60 -85.31
C ALA A 153 38.29 98.70 -84.24
N GLN A 154 39.53 98.99 -83.87
CA GLN A 154 40.25 98.29 -82.79
C GLN A 154 39.52 98.44 -81.45
N LYS A 155 39.04 99.66 -81.13
CA LYS A 155 38.27 99.93 -79.91
C LYS A 155 36.89 99.25 -79.93
N LEU A 156 36.20 99.24 -81.06
CA LEU A 156 34.93 98.53 -81.24
C LEU A 156 35.12 97.03 -81.04
N LEU A 157 36.15 96.44 -81.66
CA LEU A 157 36.48 95.03 -81.51
C LEU A 157 36.87 94.68 -80.07
N SER A 158 37.65 95.54 -79.38
CA SER A 158 37.94 95.35 -77.95
C SER A 158 36.66 95.33 -77.13
N ASN A 159 35.78 96.31 -77.30
CA ASN A 159 34.50 96.37 -76.60
C ASN A 159 33.62 95.13 -76.88
N GLU A 160 33.59 94.62 -78.12
CA GLU A 160 32.86 93.38 -78.42
C GLU A 160 33.50 92.18 -77.71
N MET A 161 34.82 92.04 -77.73
CA MET A 161 35.51 90.96 -77.02
C MET A 161 35.31 91.03 -75.50
N ASP A 162 35.29 92.22 -74.90
CA ASP A 162 34.98 92.43 -73.49
C ASP A 162 33.52 92.02 -73.17
N VAL A 163 32.56 92.37 -74.03
CA VAL A 163 31.17 91.91 -73.92
C VAL A 163 31.06 90.39 -74.07
N ARG A 164 31.72 89.77 -75.05
CA ARG A 164 31.75 88.30 -75.21
C ARG A 164 32.36 87.59 -74.00
N CYS A 165 33.42 88.15 -73.42
CA CYS A 165 34.01 87.64 -72.19
C CYS A 165 33.04 87.74 -71.01
N ALA A 166 32.28 88.84 -70.90
CA ALA A 166 31.25 89.01 -69.88
C ALA A 166 30.07 88.04 -70.07
N GLU A 167 29.51 87.93 -71.28
CA GLU A 167 28.44 86.98 -71.65
C GLU A 167 28.83 85.53 -71.30
N MET A 168 30.03 85.10 -71.73
CA MET A 168 30.49 83.73 -71.49
C MET A 168 30.72 83.44 -70.01
N LYS A 169 31.25 84.43 -69.25
CA LYS A 169 31.43 84.32 -67.80
C LYS A 169 30.09 84.25 -67.07
N GLU A 170 29.13 85.11 -67.41
CA GLU A 170 27.80 85.09 -66.78
C GLU A 170 27.08 83.77 -67.08
N ASN A 171 27.14 83.28 -68.31
CA ASN A 171 26.57 81.98 -68.70
C ASN A 171 27.20 80.82 -67.89
N PHE A 172 28.53 80.79 -67.75
CA PHE A 172 29.21 79.80 -66.90
C PHE A 172 28.77 79.91 -65.43
N GLU A 173 28.62 81.12 -64.89
CA GLU A 173 28.12 81.33 -63.53
C GLU A 173 26.64 80.94 -63.36
N ASN A 174 25.80 81.16 -64.37
CA ASN A 174 24.40 80.74 -64.40
C ASN A 174 24.30 79.20 -64.41
N ILE A 175 24.97 78.51 -65.35
CA ILE A 175 25.01 77.04 -65.44
C ILE A 175 25.55 76.42 -64.15
N ASN A 176 26.61 76.99 -63.57
CA ASN A 176 27.20 76.52 -62.30
C ASN A 176 26.24 76.72 -61.11
N ARG A 177 25.48 77.82 -61.09
CA ARG A 177 24.41 78.05 -60.08
C ARG A 177 23.27 77.05 -60.24
N GLU A 178 22.84 76.75 -61.47
CA GLU A 178 21.77 75.78 -61.74
C GLU A 178 22.19 74.34 -61.41
N LEU A 179 23.38 73.90 -61.84
CA LEU A 179 23.91 72.57 -61.53
C LEU A 179 24.07 72.33 -60.01
N LYS A 180 24.49 73.36 -59.26
CA LYS A 180 24.52 73.31 -57.79
C LYS A 180 23.12 73.23 -57.16
N LYS A 181 22.11 73.84 -57.81
CA LYS A 181 20.71 73.80 -57.35
C LYS A 181 20.06 72.45 -57.64
N THR A 182 20.24 71.86 -58.83
CA THR A 182 19.72 70.52 -59.16
C THR A 182 20.35 69.46 -58.29
N HIS A 183 21.69 69.41 -58.20
CA HIS A 183 22.40 68.45 -57.36
C HIS A 183 21.98 68.54 -55.87
N LYS A 184 21.73 69.76 -55.34
CA LYS A 184 21.20 69.93 -53.97
C LYS A 184 19.78 69.37 -53.81
N VAL A 185 18.93 69.49 -54.83
CA VAL A 185 17.57 68.91 -54.83
C VAL A 185 17.62 67.39 -54.95
N GLU A 186 18.43 66.85 -55.85
CA GLU A 186 18.63 65.40 -56.05
C GLU A 186 19.17 64.73 -54.78
N LEU A 187 20.19 65.32 -54.14
CA LEU A 187 20.70 64.84 -52.85
C LEU A 187 19.62 64.87 -51.76
N GLY A 188 18.80 65.92 -51.70
CA GLY A 188 17.69 66.02 -50.75
C GLY A 188 16.58 64.98 -50.99
N GLN A 189 16.25 64.70 -52.26
CA GLN A 189 15.31 63.64 -52.63
C GLN A 189 15.84 62.26 -52.28
N LEU A 190 17.13 62.00 -52.56
CA LEU A 190 17.80 60.73 -52.25
C LEU A 190 17.95 60.52 -50.74
N GLU A 191 18.29 61.56 -49.98
CA GLU A 191 18.36 61.49 -48.52
C GLU A 191 16.97 61.19 -47.92
N ASN A 192 15.90 61.78 -48.46
CA ASN A 192 14.53 61.52 -48.03
C ASN A 192 14.05 60.10 -48.38
N SER A 193 14.31 59.60 -49.59
CA SER A 193 13.92 58.24 -49.97
C SER A 193 14.68 57.18 -49.14
N TYR A 194 15.96 57.40 -48.82
CA TYR A 194 16.68 56.56 -47.85
C TYR A 194 16.10 56.65 -46.43
N LYS A 195 15.70 57.84 -45.96
CA LYS A 195 15.02 57.99 -44.65
C LYS A 195 13.67 57.26 -44.61
N GLU A 196 12.92 57.25 -45.70
CA GLU A 196 11.63 56.58 -45.83
C GLU A 196 11.80 55.05 -45.90
N ALA A 197 12.70 54.56 -46.75
CA ALA A 197 13.05 53.14 -46.82
C ALA A 197 13.54 52.60 -45.46
N LEU A 198 14.39 53.36 -44.75
CA LEU A 198 14.88 52.99 -43.42
C LEU A 198 13.77 52.99 -42.35
N LYS A 199 12.73 53.83 -42.48
CA LYS A 199 11.55 53.77 -41.61
C LYS A 199 10.69 52.55 -41.91
N ALA A 200 10.45 52.25 -43.19
CA ALA A 200 9.68 51.09 -43.62
C ALA A 200 10.33 49.77 -43.18
N GLU A 201 11.63 49.61 -43.40
CA GLU A 201 12.38 48.40 -43.00
C GLU A 201 12.39 48.24 -41.46
N LYS A 202 12.53 49.33 -40.70
CA LYS A 202 12.42 49.30 -39.24
C LYS A 202 11.02 48.89 -38.76
N ALA A 203 9.97 49.33 -39.43
CA ALA A 203 8.60 48.93 -39.11
C ALA A 203 8.36 47.45 -39.41
N ALA A 204 8.78 46.95 -40.58
CA ALA A 204 8.66 45.54 -40.97
C ALA A 204 9.48 44.62 -40.04
N ALA A 205 10.69 45.03 -39.65
CA ALA A 205 11.51 44.30 -38.68
C ALA A 205 10.86 44.24 -37.28
N GLN A 206 10.24 45.35 -36.83
CA GLN A 206 9.50 45.41 -35.56
C GLN A 206 8.24 44.52 -35.59
N GLU A 207 7.44 44.59 -36.66
CA GLU A 207 6.26 43.74 -36.83
C GLU A 207 6.63 42.25 -36.78
N LYS A 208 7.70 41.86 -37.49
CA LYS A 208 8.22 40.49 -37.49
C LYS A 208 8.74 40.05 -36.12
N LEU A 209 9.35 40.96 -35.34
CA LEU A 209 9.76 40.70 -33.97
C LEU A 209 8.55 40.46 -33.05
N GLU A 210 7.48 41.24 -33.21
CA GLU A 210 6.23 41.04 -32.48
C GLU A 210 5.48 39.77 -32.88
N GLU A 211 5.48 39.41 -34.17
CA GLU A 211 4.91 38.16 -34.67
C GLU A 211 5.65 36.94 -34.10
N MET A 212 6.99 36.98 -34.07
CA MET A 212 7.81 35.95 -33.42
C MET A 212 7.61 35.94 -31.89
N GLY A 213 7.41 37.09 -31.25
CA GLY A 213 7.05 37.18 -29.83
C GLY A 213 5.68 36.54 -29.52
N LYS A 214 4.68 36.74 -30.39
CA LYS A 214 3.35 36.10 -30.32
C LYS A 214 3.48 34.57 -30.48
N LYS A 215 4.26 34.11 -31.47
CA LYS A 215 4.57 32.67 -31.69
C LYS A 215 5.29 32.03 -30.50
N TYR A 216 6.29 32.71 -29.93
CA TYR A 216 7.00 32.24 -28.74
C TYR A 216 6.07 32.13 -27.52
N LYS A 217 5.21 33.14 -27.28
CA LYS A 217 4.23 33.11 -26.19
C LYS A 217 3.22 31.97 -26.37
N TYR A 218 2.72 31.76 -27.57
CA TYR A 218 1.83 30.63 -27.89
C TYR A 218 2.50 29.28 -27.60
N LEU A 219 3.73 29.07 -28.09
CA LEU A 219 4.47 27.83 -27.87
C LEU A 219 4.78 27.61 -26.39
N LYS A 220 5.18 28.65 -25.65
CA LYS A 220 5.39 28.59 -24.20
C LYS A 220 4.11 28.20 -23.45
N ASN A 221 2.97 28.80 -23.81
CA ASN A 221 1.68 28.43 -23.23
C ASN A 221 1.31 26.97 -23.53
N MET A 222 1.57 26.48 -24.75
CA MET A 222 1.31 25.09 -25.13
C MET A 222 2.21 24.11 -24.36
N PHE A 223 3.47 24.47 -24.11
CA PHE A 223 4.36 23.69 -23.24
C PHE A 223 3.86 23.64 -21.79
N HIS A 224 3.32 24.73 -21.24
CA HIS A 224 2.72 24.72 -19.91
C HIS A 224 1.45 23.84 -19.88
N ILE A 225 0.54 23.97 -20.84
CA ILE A 225 -0.66 23.10 -20.93
C ILE A 225 -0.29 21.61 -21.01
N TYR A 226 0.75 21.26 -21.78
CA TYR A 226 1.24 19.88 -21.87
C TYR A 226 1.93 19.41 -20.57
N GLN A 227 2.70 20.29 -19.92
CA GLN A 227 3.32 20.03 -18.63
C GLN A 227 2.25 19.77 -17.55
N ASP A 228 1.27 20.67 -17.44
CA ASP A 228 0.18 20.60 -16.45
C ASP A 228 -0.67 19.35 -16.71
N SER A 229 -1.00 19.05 -17.97
CA SER A 229 -1.69 17.80 -18.35
C SER A 229 -0.92 16.52 -17.99
N ILE A 230 0.41 16.54 -17.95
CA ILE A 230 1.21 15.40 -17.47
C ILE A 230 1.13 15.32 -15.94
N TYR A 231 1.23 16.45 -15.23
CA TYR A 231 1.11 16.47 -13.77
C TYR A 231 -0.26 15.96 -13.31
N ASP A 232 -1.33 16.44 -13.94
CA ASP A 232 -2.70 15.98 -13.66
C ASP A 232 -2.84 14.49 -13.98
N GLU A 233 -2.45 14.01 -15.16
CA GLU A 233 -2.58 12.58 -15.50
C GLU A 233 -1.77 11.67 -14.55
N MET A 234 -0.60 12.13 -14.09
CA MET A 234 0.23 11.40 -13.14
C MET A 234 -0.35 11.39 -11.72
N GLU A 235 -0.82 12.54 -11.21
CA GLU A 235 -1.47 12.61 -9.89
C GLU A 235 -2.76 11.79 -9.87
N ASP A 236 -3.55 11.85 -10.94
CA ASP A 236 -4.79 11.09 -11.11
C ASP A 236 -4.52 9.57 -11.21
N LYS A 237 -3.39 9.15 -11.79
CA LYS A 237 -2.90 7.75 -11.74
C LYS A 237 -2.45 7.34 -10.33
N TRP A 238 -1.72 8.20 -9.61
CA TRP A 238 -1.31 7.94 -8.22
C TRP A 238 -2.50 7.87 -7.27
N ALA A 239 -3.46 8.79 -7.38
CA ALA A 239 -4.68 8.83 -6.58
C ALA A 239 -5.54 7.58 -6.79
N ARG A 240 -5.76 7.17 -8.06
CA ARG A 240 -6.45 5.91 -8.39
C ARG A 240 -5.74 4.71 -7.78
N ARG A 241 -4.43 4.57 -7.98
CA ARG A 241 -3.65 3.43 -7.47
C ARG A 241 -3.60 3.37 -5.94
N LYS A 242 -3.58 4.52 -5.27
CA LYS A 242 -3.67 4.64 -3.80
C LYS A 242 -5.06 4.24 -3.29
N ALA A 243 -6.13 4.62 -4.00
CA ALA A 243 -7.50 4.24 -3.67
C ALA A 243 -7.78 2.74 -3.93
N GLU A 244 -7.20 2.14 -4.97
CA GLU A 244 -7.15 0.69 -5.20
C GLU A 244 -6.47 -0.01 -4.01
N TRP A 245 -5.27 0.43 -3.63
CA TRP A 245 -4.52 -0.18 -2.52
C TRP A 245 -5.27 -0.17 -1.18
N GLU A 246 -5.94 0.92 -0.82
CA GLU A 246 -6.75 0.97 0.41
C GLU A 246 -8.05 0.14 0.30
N LYS A 247 -8.63 -0.04 -0.90
CA LYS A 247 -9.75 -0.98 -1.12
C LYS A 247 -9.28 -2.42 -0.94
N ASP A 248 -8.20 -2.84 -1.59
CA ASP A 248 -7.66 -4.20 -1.50
C ASP A 248 -7.25 -4.55 -0.06
N LYS A 249 -6.57 -3.62 0.61
CA LYS A 249 -6.20 -3.70 2.03
C LYS A 249 -7.41 -3.77 2.96
N LYS A 250 -8.55 -3.15 2.62
CA LYS A 250 -9.82 -3.32 3.35
C LYS A 250 -10.42 -4.70 3.08
N LEU A 251 -10.51 -5.11 1.81
CA LEU A 251 -11.07 -6.39 1.39
C LEU A 251 -10.30 -7.57 2.00
N GLU A 252 -8.98 -7.52 2.06
CA GLU A 252 -8.17 -8.58 2.66
C GLU A 252 -8.36 -8.67 4.19
N ARG A 253 -8.49 -7.52 4.88
CA ARG A 253 -8.87 -7.50 6.31
C ARG A 253 -10.25 -8.12 6.52
N GLU A 254 -11.22 -7.77 5.68
CA GLU A 254 -12.59 -8.29 5.72
C GLU A 254 -12.63 -9.79 5.42
N ARG A 255 -11.85 -10.27 4.44
CA ARG A 255 -11.67 -11.69 4.11
C ARG A 255 -11.09 -12.48 5.28
N ILE A 256 -10.06 -11.95 5.97
CA ILE A 256 -9.47 -12.59 7.16
C ILE A 256 -10.48 -12.63 8.31
N LEU A 257 -11.20 -11.55 8.58
CA LEU A 257 -12.23 -11.49 9.63
C LEU A 257 -13.39 -12.45 9.34
N LEU A 258 -13.85 -12.53 8.09
CA LEU A 258 -14.87 -13.49 7.65
C LEU A 258 -14.38 -14.94 7.85
N GLN A 259 -13.13 -15.23 7.47
CA GLN A 259 -12.53 -16.55 7.63
C GLN A 259 -12.36 -16.94 9.11
N GLN A 260 -12.02 -15.99 9.99
CA GLN A 260 -11.99 -16.20 11.44
C GLN A 260 -13.40 -16.42 12.01
N LYS A 261 -14.38 -15.57 11.64
CA LYS A 261 -15.78 -15.72 12.04
C LYS A 261 -16.32 -17.10 11.67
N HIS A 262 -16.16 -17.52 10.41
CA HIS A 262 -16.64 -18.84 9.96
C HIS A 262 -15.98 -20.01 10.71
N LYS A 263 -14.67 -19.94 11.00
CA LYS A 263 -13.98 -20.94 11.84
C LYS A 263 -14.56 -21.00 13.26
N MET A 264 -14.82 -19.85 13.88
CA MET A 264 -15.41 -19.78 15.23
C MET A 264 -16.86 -20.28 15.25
N THR A 265 -17.68 -19.87 14.28
CA THR A 265 -19.06 -20.34 14.12
C THR A 265 -19.10 -21.85 13.96
N LYS A 266 -18.32 -22.42 13.03
CA LYS A 266 -18.28 -23.87 12.81
C LYS A 266 -17.77 -24.65 14.04
N LYS A 267 -16.81 -24.11 14.79
CA LYS A 267 -16.36 -24.72 16.04
C LYS A 267 -17.47 -24.72 17.10
N PHE A 268 -18.16 -23.60 17.28
CA PHE A 268 -19.28 -23.47 18.22
C PHE A 268 -20.47 -24.37 17.84
N GLU A 269 -20.81 -24.47 16.55
CA GLU A 269 -21.85 -25.38 16.05
C GLU A 269 -21.52 -26.84 16.38
N LEU A 270 -20.29 -27.29 16.11
CA LEU A 270 -19.83 -28.64 16.44
C LEU A 270 -19.81 -28.89 17.96
N GLU A 271 -19.32 -27.95 18.76
CA GLU A 271 -19.32 -28.08 20.23
C GLU A 271 -20.75 -28.10 20.80
N SER A 272 -21.67 -27.33 20.25
CA SER A 272 -23.08 -27.32 20.65
C SER A 272 -23.83 -28.59 20.21
N GLU A 273 -23.50 -29.17 19.06
CA GLU A 273 -24.10 -30.43 18.60
C GLU A 273 -23.55 -31.63 19.38
N GLU A 274 -22.25 -31.64 19.68
CA GLU A 274 -21.59 -32.63 20.53
C GLU A 274 -22.17 -32.62 21.95
N GLU A 275 -22.33 -31.44 22.57
CA GLU A 275 -22.89 -31.33 23.92
C GLU A 275 -24.38 -31.70 23.95
N LYS A 276 -25.15 -31.31 22.91
CA LYS A 276 -26.53 -31.76 22.74
C LYS A 276 -26.62 -33.29 22.61
N ARG A 277 -25.66 -33.93 21.94
CA ARG A 277 -25.59 -35.40 21.84
C ARG A 277 -25.35 -36.04 23.20
N LYS A 278 -24.35 -35.58 23.97
CA LYS A 278 -24.08 -36.07 25.33
C LYS A 278 -25.27 -35.90 26.27
N ILE A 279 -25.96 -34.77 26.22
CA ILE A 279 -27.17 -34.52 27.02
C ILE A 279 -28.27 -35.52 26.63
N ASN A 280 -28.46 -35.78 25.33
CA ASN A 280 -29.44 -36.76 24.86
C ASN A 280 -29.05 -38.21 25.23
N GLU A 281 -27.78 -38.58 25.11
CA GLU A 281 -27.24 -39.90 25.51
C GLU A 281 -27.38 -40.11 27.03
N SER A 282 -27.04 -39.10 27.83
CA SER A 282 -27.22 -39.12 29.29
C SER A 282 -28.69 -39.20 29.69
N TYR A 283 -29.56 -38.44 29.06
CA TYR A 283 -31.01 -38.51 29.28
C TYR A 283 -31.56 -39.90 28.94
N SER A 284 -31.19 -40.46 27.79
CA SER A 284 -31.59 -41.83 27.40
C SER A 284 -31.07 -42.87 28.40
N ALA A 285 -29.82 -42.78 28.84
CA ALA A 285 -29.26 -43.72 29.83
C ALA A 285 -29.97 -43.63 31.20
N VAL A 286 -30.33 -42.43 31.66
CA VAL A 286 -31.12 -42.23 32.89
C VAL A 286 -32.55 -42.78 32.71
N PHE A 287 -33.16 -42.59 31.54
CA PHE A 287 -34.50 -43.09 31.24
C PHE A 287 -34.56 -44.62 31.17
N GLU A 288 -33.60 -45.26 30.51
CA GLU A 288 -33.46 -46.73 30.47
C GLU A 288 -33.15 -47.33 31.85
N ASN A 289 -32.36 -46.63 32.68
CA ASN A 289 -32.13 -47.05 34.07
C ASN A 289 -33.42 -46.94 34.91
N PHE A 290 -34.20 -45.87 34.77
CA PHE A 290 -35.48 -45.71 35.45
C PHE A 290 -36.52 -46.76 35.00
N ILE A 291 -36.58 -47.09 33.71
CA ILE A 291 -37.42 -48.20 33.20
C ILE A 291 -37.04 -49.51 33.89
N ARG A 292 -35.74 -49.82 33.95
CA ARG A 292 -35.22 -51.05 34.57
C ARG A 292 -35.49 -51.11 36.07
N GLU A 293 -35.20 -50.04 36.80
CA GLU A 293 -35.45 -49.94 38.25
C GLU A 293 -36.95 -50.11 38.56
N LYS A 294 -37.82 -49.44 37.79
CA LYS A 294 -39.28 -49.64 37.88
C LYS A 294 -39.68 -51.10 37.61
N GLU A 295 -39.11 -51.72 36.59
CA GLU A 295 -39.46 -53.09 36.20
C GLU A 295 -38.95 -54.13 37.20
N ASP A 296 -37.79 -53.91 37.82
CA ASP A 296 -37.27 -54.75 38.90
C ASP A 296 -38.03 -54.56 40.22
N LEU A 297 -38.46 -53.33 40.55
CA LEU A 297 -39.40 -53.06 41.65
C LEU A 297 -40.76 -53.74 41.43
N MET A 298 -41.27 -53.79 40.20
CA MET A 298 -42.50 -54.53 39.86
C MET A 298 -42.34 -56.04 40.08
N LYS A 299 -41.22 -56.63 39.65
CA LYS A 299 -40.89 -58.06 39.90
C LYS A 299 -40.77 -58.34 41.40
N GLN A 300 -40.14 -57.45 42.16
CA GLN A 300 -40.05 -57.58 43.61
C GLN A 300 -41.44 -57.54 44.27
N HIS A 301 -42.26 -56.55 43.93
CA HIS A 301 -43.63 -56.46 44.46
C HIS A 301 -44.48 -57.70 44.15
N GLU A 302 -44.32 -58.30 42.96
CA GLU A 302 -45.01 -59.54 42.59
C GLU A 302 -44.53 -60.75 43.43
N ASN A 303 -43.22 -60.87 43.67
CA ASN A 303 -42.65 -61.88 44.57
C ASN A 303 -43.10 -61.69 46.02
N ASP A 304 -43.05 -60.46 46.54
CA ASP A 304 -43.49 -60.11 47.91
C ASP A 304 -44.98 -60.42 48.08
N MET A 305 -45.81 -60.14 47.06
CA MET A 305 -47.24 -60.50 47.05
C MET A 305 -47.46 -62.03 47.08
N LEU A 306 -46.67 -62.81 46.35
CA LEU A 306 -46.73 -64.28 46.40
C LEU A 306 -46.30 -64.81 47.77
N GLN A 307 -45.23 -64.28 48.36
CA GLN A 307 -44.78 -64.65 49.71
C GLN A 307 -45.84 -64.31 50.76
N ILE A 308 -46.51 -63.16 50.65
CA ILE A 308 -47.63 -62.78 51.52
C ILE A 308 -48.84 -63.72 51.36
N GLN A 309 -49.11 -64.23 50.16
CA GLN A 309 -50.16 -65.26 49.97
C GLN A 309 -49.77 -66.60 50.59
N GLU A 310 -48.51 -67.02 50.48
CA GLU A 310 -48.02 -68.26 51.08
C GLU A 310 -48.03 -68.18 52.62
N LEU A 311 -47.56 -67.08 53.20
CA LEU A 311 -47.62 -66.81 54.63
C LEU A 311 -49.06 -66.73 55.18
N LYS A 312 -50.04 -66.31 54.36
CA LYS A 312 -51.46 -66.38 54.73
C LYS A 312 -51.95 -67.82 54.80
N ARG A 313 -51.65 -68.66 53.80
CA ARG A 313 -52.04 -70.09 53.83
C ARG A 313 -51.40 -70.84 55.00
N THR A 314 -50.12 -70.59 55.30
CA THR A 314 -49.47 -71.24 56.44
C THR A 314 -50.02 -70.74 57.78
N LYS A 315 -50.40 -69.46 57.89
CA LYS A 315 -51.14 -68.94 59.04
C LYS A 315 -52.51 -69.61 59.18
N GLU A 316 -53.28 -69.73 58.10
CA GLU A 316 -54.60 -70.38 58.09
C GLU A 316 -54.50 -71.85 58.55
N ILE A 317 -53.54 -72.62 58.00
CA ILE A 317 -53.28 -74.01 58.42
C ILE A 317 -52.89 -74.09 59.90
N LEU A 318 -52.01 -73.20 60.39
CA LEU A 318 -51.60 -73.19 61.81
C LEU A 318 -52.74 -72.78 62.76
N GLU A 319 -53.67 -71.93 62.31
CA GLU A 319 -54.87 -71.59 63.07
C GLU A 319 -55.88 -72.75 63.10
N GLU A 320 -56.02 -73.51 62.00
CA GLU A 320 -56.80 -74.75 61.95
C GLU A 320 -56.19 -75.85 62.84
N GLU A 321 -54.88 -76.09 62.78
CA GLU A 321 -54.17 -77.04 63.64
C GLU A 321 -54.27 -76.66 65.12
N LEU A 322 -54.10 -75.37 65.46
CA LEU A 322 -54.25 -74.87 66.82
C LEU A 322 -55.69 -75.03 67.33
N HIS A 323 -56.70 -74.80 66.48
CA HIS A 323 -58.10 -75.01 66.82
C HIS A 323 -58.41 -76.50 67.05
N ALA A 324 -57.89 -77.40 66.20
CA ALA A 324 -58.01 -78.83 66.38
C ALA A 324 -57.32 -79.31 67.68
N GLN A 325 -56.13 -78.79 68.01
CA GLN A 325 -55.46 -79.06 69.29
C GLN A 325 -56.26 -78.55 70.49
N ALA A 326 -56.90 -77.38 70.39
CA ALA A 326 -57.78 -76.85 71.44
C ALA A 326 -58.99 -77.76 71.68
N ILE A 327 -59.65 -78.25 70.62
CA ILE A 327 -60.76 -79.22 70.72
C ILE A 327 -60.28 -80.54 71.36
N ILE A 328 -59.10 -81.04 70.97
CA ILE A 328 -58.51 -82.24 71.57
C ILE A 328 -58.24 -82.03 73.07
N LEU A 329 -57.64 -80.90 73.46
CA LEU A 329 -57.41 -80.55 74.87
C LEU A 329 -58.70 -80.41 75.67
N GLU A 330 -59.75 -79.81 75.10
CA GLU A 330 -61.07 -79.71 75.74
C GLU A 330 -61.71 -81.10 75.91
N SER A 331 -61.59 -81.98 74.91
CA SER A 331 -62.06 -83.37 75.00
C SER A 331 -61.28 -84.20 76.04
N LEU A 332 -59.97 -84.01 76.16
CA LEU A 332 -59.15 -84.68 77.18
C LEU A 332 -59.47 -84.16 78.58
N ASN A 333 -59.67 -82.84 78.72
CA ASN A 333 -60.04 -82.20 79.99
C ASN A 333 -61.42 -82.69 80.46
N THR A 334 -62.43 -82.69 79.59
CA THR A 334 -63.78 -83.19 79.93
C THR A 334 -63.79 -84.69 80.26
N ASN A 335 -63.04 -85.52 79.52
CA ASN A 335 -62.83 -86.93 79.88
C ASN A 335 -62.12 -87.12 81.23
N LEU A 336 -61.13 -86.29 81.56
CA LEU A 336 -60.44 -86.33 82.86
C LEU A 336 -61.38 -85.95 84.01
N TYR A 337 -62.18 -84.89 83.85
CA TYR A 337 -63.23 -84.52 84.81
C TYR A 337 -64.28 -85.64 84.98
N HIS A 338 -64.67 -86.31 83.89
CA HIS A 338 -65.60 -87.45 83.94
C HIS A 338 -65.01 -88.62 84.73
N ASN A 339 -63.81 -89.08 84.36
CA ASN A 339 -63.10 -90.15 85.06
C ASN A 339 -62.85 -89.84 86.54
N GLN A 340 -62.58 -88.57 86.88
CA GLN A 340 -62.41 -88.13 88.26
C GLN A 340 -63.74 -88.20 89.06
N LEU A 341 -64.88 -87.91 88.41
CA LEU A 341 -66.20 -88.06 89.01
C LEU A 341 -66.61 -89.53 89.20
N GLU A 342 -66.32 -90.39 88.22
CA GLU A 342 -66.54 -91.84 88.35
C GLU A 342 -65.66 -92.46 89.42
N LEU A 343 -64.37 -92.07 89.50
CA LEU A 343 -63.47 -92.49 90.57
C LEU A 343 -63.95 -92.04 91.96
N GLN A 344 -64.64 -90.90 92.07
CA GLN A 344 -65.30 -90.50 93.33
C GLN A 344 -66.54 -91.35 93.64
N ARG A 345 -67.35 -91.73 92.64
CA ARG A 345 -68.46 -92.68 92.83
C ARG A 345 -67.96 -94.04 93.31
N GLU A 346 -66.94 -94.60 92.65
CA GLU A 346 -66.37 -95.90 93.04
C GLU A 346 -65.73 -95.84 94.43
N LYS A 347 -65.02 -94.76 94.77
CA LYS A 347 -64.54 -94.55 96.16
C LYS A 347 -65.68 -94.49 97.18
N ALA A 348 -66.81 -93.87 96.85
CA ALA A 348 -67.98 -93.84 97.72
C ALA A 348 -68.67 -95.22 97.82
N LEU A 349 -68.74 -95.97 96.72
CA LEU A 349 -69.27 -97.34 96.67
C LEU A 349 -68.41 -98.28 97.52
N VAL A 350 -67.10 -98.34 97.27
CA VAL A 350 -66.13 -99.13 98.05
C VAL A 350 -66.16 -98.74 99.53
N GLY A 351 -66.17 -97.44 99.85
CA GLY A 351 -66.29 -96.96 101.24
C GLY A 351 -67.64 -97.29 101.90
N SER A 352 -68.70 -97.55 101.12
CA SER A 352 -69.98 -98.06 101.65
C SER A 352 -69.94 -99.58 101.89
N LEU A 353 -69.29 -100.33 100.99
CA LEU A 353 -69.08 -101.77 101.14
C LEU A 353 -68.14 -102.08 102.32
N GLU A 354 -67.07 -101.30 102.49
CA GLU A 354 -66.14 -101.41 103.61
C GLU A 354 -66.86 -101.17 104.96
N LYS A 355 -67.70 -100.14 105.04
CA LYS A 355 -68.58 -99.91 106.21
C LYS A 355 -69.55 -101.07 106.44
N MET A 356 -70.14 -101.62 105.38
CA MET A 356 -71.04 -102.78 105.49
C MET A 356 -70.29 -104.03 105.99
N PHE A 357 -69.05 -104.27 105.54
CA PHE A 357 -68.20 -105.34 106.04
C PHE A 357 -67.82 -105.12 107.51
N GLN A 358 -67.42 -103.91 107.91
CA GLN A 358 -67.16 -103.56 109.32
C GLN A 358 -68.38 -103.82 110.21
N ILE A 359 -69.58 -103.40 109.78
CA ILE A 359 -70.84 -103.67 110.50
C ILE A 359 -71.12 -105.18 110.60
N LYS A 360 -70.94 -105.94 109.51
CA LYS A 360 -71.16 -107.39 109.50
C LYS A 360 -70.13 -108.17 110.33
N LEU A 361 -68.92 -107.66 110.44
CA LEU A 361 -67.86 -108.22 111.28
C LEU A 361 -68.19 -107.96 112.76
N ALA A 362 -68.60 -106.74 113.13
CA ALA A 362 -69.08 -106.42 114.48
C ALA A 362 -70.35 -107.20 114.88
N GLU A 363 -71.30 -107.41 113.96
CA GLU A 363 -72.46 -108.30 114.18
C GLU A 363 -72.04 -109.75 114.46
N ALA A 364 -70.96 -110.22 113.83
CA ALA A 364 -70.44 -111.57 114.05
C ALA A 364 -69.69 -111.65 115.39
N GLU A 365 -68.86 -110.65 115.71
CA GLU A 365 -68.16 -110.56 116.99
C GLU A 365 -69.13 -110.55 118.18
N GLU A 366 -70.17 -109.72 118.18
CA GLU A 366 -71.17 -109.72 119.26
C GLU A 366 -71.98 -111.03 119.32
N LYS A 367 -72.24 -111.70 118.18
CA LYS A 367 -72.83 -113.05 118.20
C LYS A 367 -71.91 -114.08 118.87
N TYR A 368 -70.62 -114.07 118.56
CA TYR A 368 -69.65 -114.96 119.21
C TYR A 368 -69.52 -114.64 120.70
N LYS A 369 -69.46 -113.35 121.06
CA LYS A 369 -69.38 -112.86 122.44
C LYS A 369 -70.60 -113.26 123.28
N TYR A 370 -71.81 -113.11 122.74
CA TYR A 370 -73.05 -113.59 123.35
C TYR A 370 -73.05 -115.12 123.52
N THR A 371 -72.59 -115.86 122.49
CA THR A 371 -72.46 -117.33 122.55
C THR A 371 -71.47 -117.77 123.64
N ILE A 372 -70.34 -117.06 123.78
CA ILE A 372 -69.34 -117.30 124.83
C ILE A 372 -69.94 -117.00 126.22
N GLN A 373 -70.71 -115.92 126.38
CA GLN A 373 -71.42 -115.63 127.64
C GLN A 373 -72.39 -116.76 128.00
N LEU A 374 -73.24 -117.19 127.06
CA LEU A 374 -74.22 -118.26 127.27
C LEU A 374 -73.57 -119.57 127.73
N LEU A 375 -72.49 -119.99 127.05
CA LEU A 375 -71.71 -121.18 127.41
C LEU A 375 -71.00 -121.04 128.76
N THR A 376 -70.58 -119.82 129.13
CA THR A 376 -69.96 -119.53 130.43
C THR A 376 -70.99 -119.65 131.56
N GLU A 377 -72.19 -119.10 131.35
CA GLU A 377 -73.30 -119.13 132.31
C GLU A 377 -73.88 -120.55 132.49
N GLU A 378 -73.91 -121.34 131.42
CA GLU A 378 -74.22 -122.77 131.47
C GLU A 378 -73.15 -123.56 132.24
N ASN A 379 -71.85 -123.27 132.03
CA ASN A 379 -70.75 -123.89 132.78
C ASN A 379 -70.84 -123.59 134.29
N ILE A 380 -71.24 -122.36 134.67
CA ILE A 380 -71.46 -121.96 136.06
C ILE A 380 -72.64 -122.72 136.68
N ASN A 381 -73.78 -122.81 135.98
CA ASN A 381 -74.95 -123.57 136.43
C ASN A 381 -74.64 -125.07 136.64
N LEU A 382 -73.89 -125.68 135.72
CA LEU A 382 -73.46 -127.08 135.85
C LEU A 382 -72.56 -127.29 137.07
N ARG A 383 -71.62 -126.37 137.35
CA ARG A 383 -70.78 -126.41 138.55
C ARG A 383 -71.58 -126.25 139.85
N GLN A 384 -72.57 -125.35 139.87
CA GLN A 384 -73.41 -125.14 141.05
C GLN A 384 -74.27 -126.38 141.39
N LYS A 385 -74.89 -127.02 140.37
CA LYS A 385 -75.64 -128.27 140.57
C LYS A 385 -74.80 -129.41 141.13
N MET A 386 -73.54 -129.51 140.71
CA MET A 386 -72.63 -130.58 141.11
C MET A 386 -72.23 -130.50 142.61
N ASN A 387 -72.20 -129.29 143.17
CA ASN A 387 -71.83 -129.07 144.57
C ASN A 387 -72.99 -129.28 145.57
N ALA A 388 -74.24 -129.07 145.16
CA ALA A 388 -75.41 -129.10 146.05
C ALA A 388 -75.95 -130.51 146.37
N SER A 389 -75.30 -131.57 145.88
CA SER A 389 -75.85 -132.95 145.89
C SER A 389 -75.23 -133.89 146.94
N ASN A 390 -74.26 -133.44 147.74
CA ASN A 390 -73.26 -134.33 148.34
C ASN A 390 -73.19 -134.32 149.89
N GLU A 391 -74.16 -133.76 150.62
CA GLU A 391 -74.00 -133.49 152.06
C GLU A 391 -75.06 -134.11 153.01
N GLU A 392 -76.03 -134.91 152.51
CA GLU A 392 -76.99 -135.66 153.35
C GLU A 392 -77.16 -137.13 152.92
N THR A 393 -76.22 -138.01 153.27
CA THR A 393 -76.49 -139.46 153.48
C THR A 393 -75.37 -140.15 154.27
N CYS A 394 -75.70 -141.21 155.02
CA CYS A 394 -74.77 -141.99 155.85
C CYS A 394 -74.52 -143.41 155.31
N GLU A 395 -73.65 -144.14 156.01
CA GLU A 395 -73.34 -145.58 155.89
C GLU A 395 -72.31 -146.02 154.82
N GLU A 396 -72.11 -147.34 154.72
CA GLU A 396 -70.83 -148.02 154.52
C GLU A 396 -69.98 -147.70 153.24
N ARG A 397 -68.75 -147.22 153.49
CA ARG A 397 -67.47 -147.92 153.19
C ARG A 397 -67.19 -148.35 151.73
N SER A 398 -66.28 -147.65 151.03
CA SER A 398 -65.03 -148.25 150.53
C SER A 398 -64.00 -147.24 149.95
N GLU A 399 -62.78 -147.73 149.78
CA GLU A 399 -61.48 -147.18 149.40
C GLU A 399 -61.30 -146.19 148.21
N LYS A 400 -60.21 -145.41 148.33
CA LYS A 400 -59.16 -145.04 147.32
C LYS A 400 -59.34 -143.85 146.33
N SER A 401 -58.37 -142.93 146.49
CA SER A 401 -57.61 -142.20 145.44
C SER A 401 -58.28 -141.03 144.69
N THR A 402 -57.46 -140.28 143.92
CA THR A 402 -57.75 -138.99 143.22
C THR A 402 -57.80 -137.78 144.18
N SER A 403 -56.87 -136.81 144.25
CA SER A 403 -56.00 -136.08 143.31
C SER A 403 -56.60 -134.77 142.76
N VAL A 404 -56.11 -133.64 143.31
CA VAL A 404 -56.43 -132.22 143.02
C VAL A 404 -55.08 -131.50 143.23
N THR A 405 -54.54 -130.54 142.47
CA THR A 405 -55.00 -129.37 141.67
C THR A 405 -53.79 -128.89 140.80
N PRO A 406 -53.84 -127.82 139.98
CA PRO A 406 -54.80 -127.34 138.98
C PRO A 406 -54.25 -127.43 137.52
N GLY A 407 -55.04 -127.00 136.51
CA GLY A 407 -54.59 -126.85 135.11
C GLY A 407 -53.64 -125.65 134.85
N LEU A 408 -52.93 -125.50 133.73
CA LEU A 408 -53.24 -125.80 132.30
C LEU A 408 -54.41 -124.95 131.72
N TYR A 409 -54.33 -124.32 130.53
CA TYR A 409 -53.21 -124.10 129.59
C TYR A 409 -53.62 -123.10 128.47
N GLU A 410 -52.73 -122.20 128.01
CA GLU A 410 -52.72 -121.52 126.69
C GLU A 410 -51.26 -121.01 126.49
N SER A 411 -50.48 -121.22 125.43
CA SER A 411 -50.71 -121.70 124.05
C SER A 411 -51.64 -120.81 123.21
N GLY A 412 -51.22 -120.13 122.14
CA GLY A 412 -49.93 -120.10 121.42
C GLY A 412 -50.04 -120.67 119.99
N ILE A 413 -49.10 -120.29 119.10
CA ILE A 413 -49.07 -120.53 117.62
C ILE A 413 -50.02 -119.56 116.88
N SER A 414 -49.68 -118.78 115.83
CA SER A 414 -48.65 -118.75 114.75
C SER A 414 -49.12 -119.24 113.36
N GLY A 415 -48.54 -118.70 112.28
CA GLY A 415 -48.89 -118.97 110.86
C GLY A 415 -49.29 -117.69 110.10
N HIS A 416 -48.57 -117.24 109.05
CA HIS A 416 -48.58 -117.71 107.64
C HIS A 416 -49.94 -117.51 106.92
N SER A 417 -50.05 -117.00 105.67
CA SER A 417 -49.15 -116.30 104.72
C SER A 417 -50.03 -115.65 103.59
N SER A 418 -49.66 -115.24 102.37
CA SER A 418 -48.48 -115.47 101.49
C SER A 418 -48.45 -114.55 100.24
N ASN A 419 -47.23 -114.21 99.78
CA ASN A 419 -46.77 -114.16 98.36
C ASN A 419 -47.40 -113.26 97.24
N LYS A 420 -46.48 -112.71 96.40
CA LYS A 420 -46.59 -112.45 94.92
C LYS A 420 -47.49 -111.28 94.43
N ARG A 421 -47.24 -110.62 93.28
CA ARG A 421 -46.04 -110.41 92.39
C ARG A 421 -46.39 -109.41 91.27
N GLN A 422 -45.40 -108.61 90.81
CA GLN A 422 -45.25 -108.08 89.42
C GLN A 422 -46.37 -107.16 88.86
N ALA A 423 -46.18 -106.35 87.81
CA ALA A 423 -44.99 -105.66 87.25
C ALA A 423 -45.46 -104.63 86.19
N LEU A 424 -44.55 -103.71 85.80
CA LEU A 424 -44.70 -102.62 84.81
C LEU A 424 -45.64 -101.49 85.24
#